data_AF-A0A1A8D6D5-F1
#
_entry.id   AF-A0A1A8D6D5-F1
#
_cell.length_a   1.000
_cell.length_b   1.000
_cell.length_c   1.000
_cell.angle_alpha   90.00
_cell.angle_beta   90.00
_cell.angle_gamma   90.00
#
_symmetry.space_group_name_H-M   'P 1'
#
loop_
_entity.id
_entity.type
_entity.pdbx_description
1 polymer ?
#
loop_
_entity_poly.entity_id
_entity_poly.type
_entity_poly.pdbx_seq_one_letter_code
_entity_poly.pdbx_strand_id
1 'polypeptide(L)'
;AVAFQFSASSSSFEPSLRWRRLSALRNISLREINASAQTLQYDLKPDVPQAGGRKLFFDTHAVVRLLEENGLSTQQAEVLVQVLLRTTSSNMEIIYSDMVTKVQQEISLLQVMSKIAAVKKDMVILEKSEFSTLLAENEKLKVQLSQLKVQLAVSSCSNGKTLLI
;
A
#
# COMPACT_ATOMS: atom_id res chain seq x y z
N ALA A 1 37.88 4.11 29.66
CA ALA A 1 37.11 4.63 28.51
C ALA A 1 35.83 3.82 28.40
N VAL A 2 34.69 4.47 28.65
CA VAL A 2 33.37 3.85 28.69
C VAL A 2 32.84 3.76 27.25
N ALA A 3 32.74 2.56 26.70
CA ALA A 3 32.06 2.33 25.44
C ALA A 3 30.55 2.22 25.72
N PHE A 4 29.82 3.30 25.45
CA PHE A 4 28.36 3.29 25.42
C PHE A 4 27.93 2.59 24.12
N GLN A 5 27.53 1.33 24.23
CA GLN A 5 27.02 0.54 23.13
C GLN A 5 25.52 0.86 22.97
N PHE A 6 25.17 1.61 21.93
CA PHE A 6 23.80 2.00 21.62
C PHE A 6 23.02 0.77 21.17
N SER A 7 22.12 0.27 22.01
CA SER A 7 21.18 -0.80 21.65
C SER A 7 20.05 -0.20 20.81
N ALA A 8 20.12 -0.38 19.49
CA ALA A 8 19.02 -0.08 18.60
C ALA A 8 18.04 -1.27 18.64
N SER A 9 16.98 -1.17 19.44
CA SER A 9 15.84 -2.08 19.35
C SER A 9 15.14 -1.85 18.01
N SER A 10 15.40 -2.73 17.05
CA SER A 10 14.63 -2.89 15.82
C SER A 10 13.26 -3.45 16.17
N SER A 11 12.28 -2.56 16.41
CA SER A 11 10.87 -2.94 16.51
C SER A 11 10.41 -3.48 15.15
N SER A 12 10.54 -4.79 15.02
CA SER A 12 10.12 -5.55 13.86
C SER A 12 8.60 -5.49 13.82
N PHE A 13 8.05 -4.81 12.82
CA PHE A 13 6.60 -4.80 12.59
C PHE A 13 6.20 -6.18 12.07
N GLU A 14 6.04 -7.14 12.98
CA GLU A 14 5.56 -8.50 12.67
C GLU A 14 4.09 -8.40 12.22
N PRO A 15 3.77 -8.71 10.95
CA PRO A 15 2.39 -8.77 10.52
C PRO A 15 1.77 -9.98 11.20
N SER A 16 0.80 -9.73 12.10
CA SER A 16 0.10 -10.77 12.85
C SER A 16 -0.22 -12.03 12.01
N LEU A 17 -0.03 -13.20 12.62
CA LEU A 17 -0.16 -14.56 12.09
C LEU A 17 -1.41 -14.86 11.23
N ARG A 18 -2.40 -13.96 11.24
CA ARG A 18 -3.61 -14.01 10.42
C ARG A 18 -3.33 -13.89 8.92
N TRP A 19 -2.23 -13.25 8.50
CA TRP A 19 -1.88 -13.10 7.07
C TRP A 19 -1.26 -14.35 6.45
N ARG A 20 -0.66 -15.25 7.24
CA ARG A 20 -0.10 -16.52 6.73
C ARG A 20 -1.17 -17.53 6.28
N ARG A 21 -2.46 -17.33 6.63
CA ARG A 21 -3.57 -18.17 6.14
C ARG A 21 -4.11 -17.79 4.76
N LEU A 22 -3.66 -16.69 4.17
CA LEU A 22 -4.13 -16.27 2.83
C LEU A 22 -3.28 -16.85 1.68
N SER A 23 -2.13 -17.48 1.97
CA SER A 23 -1.39 -18.27 0.97
C SER A 23 -2.09 -19.57 0.57
N ALA A 24 -3.18 -19.94 1.28
CA ALA A 24 -4.01 -21.10 0.98
C ALA A 24 -5.23 -20.80 0.08
N LEU A 25 -5.45 -19.55 -0.33
CA LEU A 25 -6.50 -19.19 -1.31
C LEU A 25 -5.93 -19.15 -2.74
N ARG A 26 -5.18 -20.20 -3.11
CA ARG A 26 -4.80 -20.46 -4.50
C ARG A 26 -5.94 -21.25 -5.14
N ASN A 27 -7.06 -20.56 -5.45
CA ASN A 27 -8.09 -20.90 -6.45
C ASN A 27 -9.32 -20.00 -6.24
N ILE A 28 -9.15 -18.69 -6.40
CA ILE A 28 -10.29 -17.82 -6.73
C ILE A 28 -10.22 -17.65 -8.24
N SER A 29 -11.26 -18.13 -8.92
CA SER A 29 -11.41 -18.02 -10.37
C SER A 29 -11.15 -16.58 -10.82
N LEU A 30 -10.07 -16.38 -11.58
CA LEU A 30 -9.63 -15.09 -12.16
C LEU A 30 -10.59 -14.54 -13.24
N ARG A 31 -11.87 -14.91 -13.21
CA ARG A 31 -12.79 -14.68 -14.33
C ARG A 31 -13.94 -13.73 -14.01
N GLU A 32 -13.67 -12.66 -13.26
CA GLU A 32 -14.46 -11.40 -13.34
C GLU A 32 -13.88 -10.34 -12.40
N ILE A 33 -12.66 -9.87 -12.67
CA ILE A 33 -12.20 -8.56 -12.21
C ILE A 33 -12.25 -7.62 -13.41
N ASN A 34 -13.41 -7.53 -14.04
CA ASN A 34 -13.69 -6.59 -15.12
C ASN A 34 -14.94 -5.80 -14.78
N ALA A 35 -14.88 -5.06 -13.67
CA ALA A 35 -15.84 -4.02 -13.32
C ALA A 35 -15.07 -2.70 -13.27
N SER A 36 -15.22 -1.93 -14.35
CA SER A 36 -14.64 -0.61 -14.60
C SER A 36 -13.12 -0.49 -14.47
N ALA A 37 -12.43 -0.69 -15.60
CA ALA A 37 -11.16 -0.03 -15.88
C ALA A 37 -11.36 1.50 -16.03
N GLN A 38 -12.00 2.16 -15.06
CA GLN A 38 -11.78 3.58 -14.86
C GLN A 38 -10.34 3.67 -14.38
N THR A 39 -9.51 4.06 -15.34
CA THR A 39 -8.10 4.36 -15.22
C THR A 39 -7.82 4.78 -13.78
N LEU A 40 -7.03 3.97 -13.05
CA LEU A 40 -6.47 4.41 -11.78
C LEU A 40 -5.55 5.57 -12.12
N GLN A 41 -6.12 6.75 -12.33
CA GLN A 41 -5.40 8.00 -12.17
C GLN A 41 -5.05 8.00 -10.69
N TYR A 42 -3.86 7.47 -10.43
CA TYR A 42 -3.13 7.72 -9.22
C TYR A 42 -2.93 9.22 -9.16
N ASP A 43 -3.94 9.94 -8.66
CA ASP A 43 -3.80 11.32 -8.23
C ASP A 43 -2.96 11.28 -6.95
N LEU A 44 -1.67 11.00 -7.16
CA LEU A 44 -0.59 11.07 -6.18
C LEU A 44 -0.10 12.52 -6.13
N LYS A 45 -1.02 13.48 -6.03
CA LYS A 45 -0.67 14.78 -5.46
C LYS A 45 -1.06 14.80 -3.99
N PRO A 46 -0.25 14.21 -3.09
CA PRO A 46 -0.12 14.84 -1.79
C PRO A 46 0.38 16.27 -2.03
N ASP A 47 -0.07 17.20 -1.21
CA ASP A 47 0.58 18.50 -1.07
C ASP A 47 1.90 18.25 -0.33
N VAL A 48 2.91 17.82 -1.10
CA VAL A 48 4.19 17.36 -0.57
C VAL A 48 5.00 18.58 -0.18
N PRO A 49 5.65 18.60 1.00
CA PRO A 49 6.68 19.59 1.28
C PRO A 49 7.75 19.47 0.19
N GLN A 50 7.76 20.43 -0.73
CA GLN A 50 8.84 20.60 -1.70
C GLN A 50 10.14 20.51 -0.91
N ALA A 51 11.10 19.73 -1.42
CA ALA A 51 12.40 19.56 -0.76
C ALA A 51 13.09 20.93 -0.65
N GLY A 52 12.78 21.66 0.41
CA GLY A 52 13.30 22.99 0.67
C GLY A 52 14.81 22.92 0.66
N GLY A 53 15.41 23.78 -0.17
CA GLY A 53 16.79 23.73 -0.64
C GLY A 53 17.75 23.07 0.35
N ARG A 54 18.15 21.84 0.02
CA ARG A 54 19.23 21.16 0.73
C ARG A 54 20.50 21.97 0.48
N LYS A 55 20.88 22.77 1.48
CA LYS A 55 22.05 23.64 1.41
C LYS A 55 23.29 22.77 1.58
N LEU A 56 24.04 22.62 0.51
CA LEU A 56 25.35 21.98 0.57
C LEU A 56 26.35 22.97 1.11
N PHE A 57 27.12 22.54 2.09
CA PHE A 57 28.21 23.33 2.64
C PHE A 57 29.48 22.91 1.92
N PHE A 58 30.10 23.88 1.27
CA PHE A 58 31.38 23.72 0.58
C PHE A 58 32.45 24.41 1.41
N ASP A 59 33.52 23.69 1.75
CA ASP A 59 34.68 24.31 2.40
C ASP A 59 35.50 25.05 1.33
N THR A 60 35.09 26.29 1.07
CA THR A 60 35.76 27.19 0.13
C THR A 60 37.22 27.40 0.51
N HIS A 61 37.51 27.52 1.81
CA HIS A 61 38.85 27.86 2.28
C HIS A 61 39.85 26.74 2.02
N ALA A 62 39.50 25.48 2.32
CA ALA A 62 40.37 24.34 2.04
C ALA A 62 40.72 24.23 0.55
N VAL A 63 39.74 24.47 -0.33
CA VAL A 63 39.96 24.38 -1.78
C VAL A 63 40.79 25.55 -2.31
N VAL A 64 40.60 26.77 -1.79
CA VAL A 64 41.46 27.90 -2.13
C VAL A 64 42.91 27.63 -1.73
N ARG A 65 43.15 27.13 -0.50
CA ARG A 65 44.50 26.77 -0.03
C ARG A 65 45.16 25.71 -0.92
N LEU A 66 44.41 24.68 -1.30
CA LEU A 66 44.89 23.65 -2.22
C LEU A 66 45.30 24.26 -3.57
N LEU A 67 44.50 25.16 -4.13
CA LEU A 67 44.81 25.81 -5.41
C LEU A 67 46.04 26.74 -5.31
N GLU A 68 46.20 27.45 -4.20
CA GLU A 68 47.39 28.26 -3.91
C GLU A 68 48.66 27.40 -3.82
N GLU A 69 48.60 26.25 -3.13
CA GLU A 69 49.70 25.28 -3.05
C GLU A 69 50.08 24.71 -4.42
N ASN A 70 49.14 24.70 -5.37
CA ASN A 70 49.35 24.28 -6.76
C ASN A 70 49.76 25.44 -7.69
N GLY A 71 50.09 26.61 -7.13
CA GLY A 71 50.67 27.74 -7.88
C GLY A 71 49.67 28.72 -8.48
N LEU A 72 48.37 28.63 -8.14
CA LEU A 72 47.42 29.68 -8.48
C LEU A 72 47.55 30.88 -7.52
N SER A 73 47.33 32.09 -8.02
CA SER A 73 47.17 33.24 -7.13
C SER A 73 45.88 33.12 -6.33
N THR A 74 45.83 33.73 -5.14
CA THR A 74 44.62 33.77 -4.29
C THR A 74 43.38 34.22 -5.07
N GLN A 75 43.53 35.26 -5.90
CA GLN A 75 42.42 35.77 -6.72
C GLN A 75 41.94 34.76 -7.77
N GLN A 76 42.87 34.05 -8.43
CA GLN A 76 42.51 33.02 -9.40
C GLN A 76 41.84 31.82 -8.73
N ALA A 77 42.37 31.40 -7.58
CA ALA A 77 41.80 30.33 -6.77
C ALA A 77 40.38 30.66 -6.30
N GLU A 78 40.15 31.86 -5.78
CA GLU A 78 38.83 32.32 -5.35
C GLU A 78 37.82 32.34 -6.50
N VAL A 79 38.19 32.88 -7.66
CA VAL A 79 37.31 32.92 -8.84
C VAL A 79 36.96 31.50 -9.30
N LEU A 80 37.93 30.60 -9.33
CA LEU A 80 37.69 29.20 -9.72
C LEU A 80 36.74 28.51 -8.74
N VAL A 81 36.95 28.68 -7.43
CA VAL A 81 36.05 28.13 -6.41
C VAL A 81 34.65 28.74 -6.50
N GLN A 82 34.52 30.04 -6.81
CA GLN A 82 33.22 30.66 -7.03
C GLN A 82 32.48 30.04 -8.22
N VAL A 83 33.17 29.76 -9.33
CA VAL A 83 32.57 29.05 -10.48
C VAL A 83 32.12 27.65 -10.06
N LEU A 84 32.99 26.90 -9.36
CA LEU A 84 32.66 25.55 -8.88
C LEU A 84 31.44 25.54 -7.96
N LEU A 85 31.36 26.51 -7.03
CA LEU A 85 30.23 26.63 -6.11
C LEU A 85 28.93 26.94 -6.87
N ARG A 86 28.96 27.87 -7.83
CA ARG A 86 27.78 28.23 -8.64
C ARG A 86 27.30 27.05 -9.49
N THR A 87 28.21 26.38 -10.20
CA THR A 87 27.86 25.21 -11.02
C THR A 87 27.32 24.07 -10.17
N THR A 88 27.97 23.78 -9.03
CA THR A 88 27.50 22.72 -8.12
C THR A 88 26.14 23.05 -7.52
N SER A 89 25.92 24.31 -7.12
CA SER A 89 24.63 24.77 -6.60
C SER A 89 23.53 24.64 -7.64
N SER A 90 23.76 25.09 -8.87
CA SER A 90 22.79 24.99 -9.97
C SER A 90 22.49 23.54 -10.35
N ASN A 91 23.52 22.69 -10.45
CA ASN A 91 23.32 21.27 -10.71
C ASN A 91 22.50 20.61 -9.60
N MET A 92 22.74 20.99 -8.35
CA MET A 92 22.02 20.41 -7.21
C MET A 92 20.56 20.83 -7.15
N GLU A 93 20.21 22.05 -7.55
CA GLU A 93 18.80 22.46 -7.71
C GLU A 93 18.06 21.53 -8.68
N ILE A 94 18.68 21.20 -9.82
CA ILE A 94 18.11 20.28 -10.83
C ILE A 94 18.00 18.85 -10.27
N ILE A 95 19.06 18.34 -9.63
CA ILE A 95 19.02 16.96 -9.12
C ILE A 95 17.99 16.86 -7.98
N TYR A 96 17.88 17.87 -7.11
CA TYR A 96 16.88 17.86 -6.04
C TYR A 96 15.44 18.05 -6.52
N SER A 97 15.21 18.72 -7.66
CA SER A 97 13.86 18.77 -8.25
C SER A 97 13.41 17.42 -8.78
N ASP A 98 14.33 16.61 -9.31
CA ASP A 98 14.03 15.29 -9.89
C ASP A 98 14.06 14.16 -8.84
N MET A 99 14.70 14.40 -7.70
CA MET A 99 14.75 13.43 -6.60
C MET A 99 13.42 13.35 -5.86
N VAL A 100 13.05 12.11 -5.49
CA VAL A 100 12.00 11.85 -4.50
C VAL A 100 12.62 11.79 -3.11
N THR A 101 12.06 12.54 -2.16
CA THR A 101 12.53 12.49 -0.76
C THR A 101 12.07 11.20 -0.06
N LYS A 102 12.82 10.75 0.95
CA LYS A 102 12.43 9.58 1.75
C LYS A 102 11.06 9.78 2.42
N VAL A 103 10.82 10.98 2.95
CA VAL A 103 9.53 11.37 3.52
C VAL A 103 8.42 11.25 2.46
N GLN A 104 8.70 11.65 1.22
CA GLN A 104 7.73 11.52 0.14
C GLN A 104 7.45 10.07 -0.24
N GLN A 105 8.45 9.20 -0.21
CA GLN A 105 8.26 7.76 -0.37
C GLN A 105 7.40 7.18 0.77
N GLU A 106 7.64 7.57 2.01
CA GLU A 106 6.86 7.13 3.18
C GLU A 106 5.38 7.56 3.08
N ILE A 107 5.11 8.83 2.71
CA ILE A 107 3.75 9.32 2.51
C ILE A 107 3.05 8.53 1.41
N SER A 108 3.72 8.34 0.28
CA SER A 108 3.16 7.59 -0.86
C SER A 108 2.87 6.13 -0.48
N LEU A 109 3.76 5.50 0.28
CA LEU A 109 3.57 4.15 0.80
C LEU A 109 2.34 4.07 1.70
N LEU A 110 2.20 4.99 2.66
CA LEU A 110 1.04 5.03 3.57
C LEU A 110 -0.27 5.24 2.81
N GLN A 111 -0.29 6.07 1.76
CA GLN A 111 -1.45 6.25 0.91
C GLN A 111 -1.86 4.96 0.19
N VAL A 112 -0.90 4.25 -0.40
CA VAL A 112 -1.16 2.95 -1.04
C VAL A 112 -1.65 1.92 -0.02
N MET A 113 -1.02 1.86 1.16
CA MET A 113 -1.44 0.96 2.24
C MET A 113 -2.86 1.24 2.72
N SER A 114 -3.25 2.52 2.82
CA SER A 114 -4.61 2.93 3.17
C SER A 114 -5.64 2.46 2.13
N LYS A 115 -5.33 2.63 0.84
CA LYS A 115 -6.20 2.14 -0.26
C LYS A 115 -6.34 0.62 -0.23
N ILE A 116 -5.25 -0.11 -0.01
CA ILE A 116 -5.27 -1.58 0.17
C ILE A 116 -6.15 -1.95 1.36
N ALA A 117 -6.04 -1.23 2.49
CA ALA A 117 -6.86 -1.48 3.66
C ALA A 117 -8.36 -1.23 3.42
N ALA A 118 -8.71 -0.25 2.58
CA ALA A 118 -10.09 0.00 2.16
C ALA A 118 -10.64 -1.16 1.32
N VAL A 119 -9.93 -1.55 0.24
CA VAL A 119 -10.32 -2.69 -0.61
C VAL A 119 -10.47 -3.98 0.22
N LYS A 120 -9.59 -4.19 1.21
CA LYS A 120 -9.71 -5.33 2.12
C LYS A 120 -10.98 -5.29 2.97
N LYS A 121 -11.42 -4.12 3.42
CA LYS A 121 -12.69 -4.00 4.17
C LYS A 121 -13.87 -4.34 3.27
N ASP A 122 -13.86 -3.84 2.03
CA ASP A 122 -14.92 -4.08 1.06
C ASP A 122 -15.04 -5.57 0.71
N MET A 123 -13.91 -6.25 0.51
CA MET A 123 -13.87 -7.71 0.29
C MET A 123 -14.51 -8.48 1.45
N VAL A 124 -14.19 -8.14 2.70
CA VAL A 124 -14.77 -8.81 3.89
C VAL A 124 -16.28 -8.54 4.01
N ILE A 125 -16.73 -7.34 3.63
CA ILE A 125 -18.16 -7.02 3.61
C ILE A 125 -18.87 -7.91 2.58
N LEU A 126 -18.34 -7.97 1.36
CA LEU A 126 -18.90 -8.78 0.28
C LEU A 126 -19.00 -10.26 0.68
N GLU A 127 -17.92 -10.84 1.19
CA GLU A 127 -17.87 -12.23 1.67
C GLU A 127 -18.93 -12.52 2.72
N LYS A 128 -19.10 -11.59 3.69
CA LYS A 128 -20.10 -11.75 4.75
C LYS A 128 -21.53 -11.59 4.24
N SER A 129 -21.78 -10.64 3.34
CA SER A 129 -23.13 -10.39 2.83
C SER A 129 -23.62 -11.50 1.90
N GLU A 130 -22.76 -12.02 1.02
CA GLU A 130 -23.13 -13.10 0.11
C GLU A 130 -23.35 -14.41 0.86
N PHE A 131 -22.48 -14.73 1.81
CA PHE A 131 -22.64 -15.91 2.65
C PHE A 131 -23.93 -15.87 3.48
N SER A 132 -24.28 -14.71 4.04
CA SER A 132 -25.51 -14.53 4.83
C SER A 132 -26.77 -14.70 3.98
N THR A 133 -26.76 -14.17 2.75
CA THR A 133 -27.87 -14.34 1.79
C THR A 133 -28.04 -15.80 1.39
N LEU A 134 -26.95 -16.48 1.02
CA LEU A 134 -26.99 -17.89 0.65
C LEU A 134 -27.50 -18.78 1.79
N LEU A 135 -27.09 -18.50 3.03
CA LEU A 135 -27.58 -19.22 4.21
C LEU A 135 -29.08 -19.03 4.41
N ALA A 136 -29.57 -17.79 4.29
CA ALA A 136 -31.00 -17.49 4.41
C ALA A 136 -31.83 -18.19 3.32
N GLU A 137 -31.35 -18.21 2.08
CA GLU A 137 -31.99 -18.93 0.98
C GLU A 137 -31.99 -20.45 1.20
N ASN A 138 -30.89 -21.01 1.71
CA ASN A 138 -30.78 -22.44 1.99
C ASN A 138 -31.78 -22.89 3.06
N GLU A 139 -31.89 -22.12 4.15
CA GLU A 139 -32.87 -22.41 5.22
C GLU A 139 -34.30 -22.29 4.72
N LYS A 140 -34.61 -21.30 3.87
CA LYS A 140 -35.92 -21.19 3.22
C LYS A 140 -36.24 -22.41 2.37
N LEU A 141 -35.30 -22.88 1.55
CA LEU A 141 -35.48 -24.08 0.71
C LEU A 141 -35.70 -25.35 1.55
N LYS A 142 -34.98 -25.52 2.67
CA LYS A 142 -35.19 -26.65 3.59
C LYS A 142 -36.60 -26.67 4.17
N VAL A 143 -37.12 -25.51 4.56
CA VAL A 143 -38.49 -25.39 5.08
C VAL A 143 -39.51 -25.75 4.00
N GLN A 144 -39.37 -25.20 2.79
CA GLN A 144 -40.27 -25.50 1.68
C GLN A 144 -40.27 -26.99 1.32
N LEU A 145 -39.09 -27.61 1.28
CA LEU A 145 -38.95 -29.04 1.01
C LEU A 145 -39.62 -29.90 2.10
N SER A 146 -39.46 -29.51 3.36
CA SER A 146 -40.11 -30.20 4.49
C SER A 146 -41.64 -30.10 4.40
N GLN A 147 -42.17 -28.94 4.03
CA GLN A 147 -43.60 -28.74 3.81
C GLN A 147 -44.12 -29.62 2.67
N LEU A 148 -43.42 -29.68 1.54
CA LEU A 148 -43.80 -30.55 0.41
C LEU A 148 -43.79 -32.04 0.80
N LYS A 149 -42.79 -32.49 1.58
CA LYS A 149 -42.77 -33.86 2.10
C LYS A 149 -43.99 -34.17 2.97
N VAL A 150 -44.37 -33.26 3.87
CA VAL A 150 -45.56 -33.42 4.70
C VAL A 150 -46.82 -33.47 3.84
N GLN A 151 -46.96 -32.58 2.85
CA GLN A 151 -48.10 -32.57 1.94
C GLN A 151 -48.21 -33.88 1.15
N LEU A 152 -47.10 -34.42 0.65
CA LEU A 152 -47.07 -35.73 -0.05
C LEU A 152 -47.42 -36.90 0.88
N ALA A 153 -46.95 -36.88 2.13
CA ALA A 153 -47.31 -37.89 3.12
C ALA A 153 -48.81 -37.85 3.46
N VAL A 154 -49.40 -36.66 3.58
CA VAL A 154 -50.83 -36.48 3.84
C VAL A 154 -51.67 -36.91 2.63
N SER A 155 -51.31 -36.51 1.41
CA SER A 155 -52.06 -36.87 0.20
C SER A 155 -51.99 -38.37 -0.11
N SER A 156 -50.85 -39.02 0.09
CA SER A 156 -50.73 -40.48 -0.03
C SER A 156 -51.54 -41.23 1.03
N CYS A 157 -51.60 -40.72 2.27
CA CYS A 157 -52.45 -41.29 3.32
C CYS A 157 -53.94 -41.08 3.05
N SER A 158 -54.32 -39.94 2.45
CA SER A 158 -55.72 -39.66 2.09
C SER A 158 -56.19 -40.53 0.92
N ASN A 159 -55.36 -40.75 -0.10
CA ASN A 159 -55.70 -41.62 -1.24
C ASN A 159 -55.80 -43.11 -0.85
N GLY A 160 -55.05 -43.56 0.16
CA GLY A 160 -55.17 -44.92 0.70
C GLY A 160 -56.44 -45.15 1.53
N LYS A 161 -57.04 -44.09 2.10
CA LYS A 161 -58.31 -44.18 2.85
C LYS A 161 -59.54 -44.17 1.94
N THR A 162 -59.46 -43.55 0.77
CA THR A 162 -60.55 -43.56 -0.22
C THR A 162 -60.73 -44.92 -0.89
N LEU A 163 -59.73 -45.80 -0.83
CA LEU A 163 -59.77 -47.15 -1.41
C LEU A 163 -60.28 -48.24 -0.43
N LEU A 164 -60.63 -47.87 0.80
CA LEU A 164 -61.07 -48.78 1.87
C LEU A 164 -62.54 -48.57 2.29
N ILE A 165 -63.40 -48.14 1.36
CA ILE A 165 -64.87 -48.12 1.52
C ILE A 165 -65.51 -48.93 0.40
#